data_AF-A0A0C1J6V9-F1
#
_entry.id   AF-A0A0C1J6V9-F1
#
_cell.length_a   1.000
_cell.length_b   1.000
_cell.length_c   1.000
_cell.angle_alpha   90.00
_cell.angle_beta   90.00
_cell.angle_gamma   90.00
#
_symmetry.space_group_name_H-M   'P 1'
#
loop_
_entity.id
_entity.type
_entity.pdbx_description
1 polymer ?
#
loop_
_entity_poly.entity_id
_entity_poly.type
_entity_poly.pdbx_seq_one_letter_code
_entity_poly.pdbx_strand_id
1 'polypeptide(L)'
;MRALPLALAMLTCGPAMAQRQSFPPEDEAGRDPALLDFRAELRAKIEARDTEAVVAAACPDIYLSHGSNGGPDEFRTNLTVPPELLSEEFRDEADELRDSYWADLQNTLSQPGYFDDQGEFWMPAHWRIALPASLDPFTAYFVAAEQVSLRQTPSRSAAIIDLISHEVVIVPDYQTEETYQKIRLTDGTVGYMYSDFLTSMVGYRAALVKSDAGEWQICTFVTGD
;
A
#
# COMPACT_ATOMS: atom_id res chain seq x y z
N MET A 1 -15.74 -44.09 56.29
CA MET A 1 -15.05 -44.06 54.98
C MET A 1 -15.20 -42.66 54.40
N ARG A 2 -14.10 -42.14 53.84
CA ARG A 2 -13.83 -40.73 53.56
C ARG A 2 -14.80 -40.11 52.54
N ALA A 3 -15.30 -38.91 52.84
CA ALA A 3 -15.91 -38.01 51.86
C ALA A 3 -14.78 -37.28 51.09
N LEU A 4 -14.82 -37.33 49.77
CA LEU A 4 -13.88 -36.66 48.87
C LEU A 4 -14.56 -35.40 48.30
N PRO A 5 -13.96 -34.20 48.38
CA PRO A 5 -14.56 -33.04 47.74
C PRO A 5 -14.17 -33.02 46.26
N LEU A 6 -15.17 -32.90 45.40
CA LEU A 6 -15.00 -32.67 43.97
C LEU A 6 -14.68 -31.18 43.77
N ALA A 7 -13.41 -30.84 43.57
CA ALA A 7 -12.99 -29.48 43.23
C ALA A 7 -13.26 -29.26 41.73
N LEU A 8 -14.27 -28.45 41.43
CA LEU A 8 -14.59 -28.00 40.08
C LEU A 8 -13.62 -26.87 39.69
N ALA A 9 -12.64 -27.18 38.83
CA ALA A 9 -11.75 -26.17 38.25
C ALA A 9 -12.53 -25.35 37.21
N MET A 10 -12.87 -24.11 37.54
CA MET A 10 -13.38 -23.15 36.56
C MET A 10 -12.22 -22.71 35.66
N LEU A 11 -12.20 -23.21 34.43
CA LEU A 11 -11.42 -22.62 33.34
C LEU A 11 -12.01 -21.25 33.04
N THR A 12 -11.39 -20.20 33.56
CA THR A 12 -11.66 -18.83 33.13
C THR A 12 -11.08 -18.65 31.74
N CYS A 13 -11.90 -18.81 30.70
CA CYS A 13 -11.61 -18.24 29.38
C CYS A 13 -11.64 -16.71 29.53
N GLY A 14 -10.50 -16.11 29.85
CA GLY A 14 -10.31 -14.68 29.65
C GLY A 14 -10.43 -14.37 28.15
N PRO A 15 -10.91 -13.18 27.77
CA PRO A 15 -10.84 -12.76 26.38
C PRO A 15 -9.38 -12.86 25.93
N ALA A 16 -9.12 -13.63 24.88
CA ALA A 16 -7.83 -13.63 24.23
C ALA A 16 -7.58 -12.19 23.76
N MET A 17 -6.62 -11.50 24.37
CA MET A 17 -6.10 -10.27 23.82
C MET A 17 -5.62 -10.61 22.40
N ALA A 18 -6.23 -10.00 21.38
CA ALA A 18 -5.79 -10.21 20.02
C ALA A 18 -4.32 -9.80 19.93
N GLN A 19 -3.45 -10.74 19.60
CA GLN A 19 -2.02 -10.48 19.53
C GLN A 19 -1.75 -9.62 18.30
N ARG A 20 -1.15 -8.44 18.51
CA ARG A 20 -0.72 -7.56 17.42
C ARG A 20 0.36 -8.26 16.60
N GLN A 21 0.29 -8.07 15.29
CA GLN A 21 1.21 -8.65 14.32
C GLN A 21 1.92 -7.55 13.56
N SER A 22 3.23 -7.70 13.40
CA SER A 22 4.09 -6.81 12.63
C SER A 22 4.59 -7.53 11.36
N PHE A 23 4.75 -6.76 10.30
CA PHE A 23 5.11 -7.19 8.95
C PHE A 23 6.23 -6.29 8.39
N PRO A 24 7.44 -6.35 8.97
CA PRO A 24 8.55 -5.54 8.48
C PRO A 24 8.80 -5.82 6.99
N PRO A 25 8.83 -4.80 6.12
CA PRO A 25 9.03 -5.01 4.70
C PRO A 25 10.49 -5.38 4.43
N GLU A 26 10.68 -6.41 3.61
CA GLU A 26 11.98 -6.76 3.02
C GLU A 26 11.90 -6.46 1.52
N ASP A 27 12.88 -5.76 0.98
CA ASP A 27 12.94 -5.51 -0.47
C ASP A 27 13.67 -6.65 -1.16
N GLU A 28 12.90 -7.54 -1.78
CA GLU A 28 13.42 -8.74 -2.44
C GLU A 28 14.07 -8.44 -3.79
N ALA A 29 14.02 -7.19 -4.29
CA ALA A 29 14.57 -6.81 -5.59
C ALA A 29 16.05 -7.20 -5.75
N GLY A 30 16.82 -7.22 -4.65
CA GLY A 30 18.22 -7.64 -4.64
C GLY A 30 18.49 -9.09 -5.06
N ARG A 31 17.44 -9.92 -5.21
CA ARG A 31 17.56 -11.30 -5.71
C ARG A 31 17.81 -11.37 -7.22
N ASP A 32 17.47 -10.33 -7.99
CA ASP A 32 17.75 -10.23 -9.43
C ASP A 32 18.43 -8.88 -9.75
N PRO A 33 19.74 -8.86 -10.06
CA PRO A 33 20.43 -7.62 -10.43
C PRO A 33 19.82 -6.90 -11.64
N ALA A 34 19.30 -7.63 -12.63
CA ALA A 34 18.68 -7.02 -13.80
C ALA A 34 17.36 -6.32 -13.45
N LEU A 35 16.65 -6.79 -12.42
CA LEU A 35 15.47 -6.11 -11.88
C LEU A 35 15.86 -4.80 -11.19
N LEU A 36 16.93 -4.80 -10.41
CA LEU A 36 17.43 -3.58 -9.76
C LEU A 36 17.77 -2.50 -10.78
N ASP A 37 18.50 -2.87 -11.83
CA ASP A 37 18.90 -1.96 -12.91
C ASP A 37 17.65 -1.43 -13.64
N PHE A 38 16.74 -2.31 -14.04
CA PHE A 38 15.48 -1.92 -14.67
C PHE A 38 14.66 -0.96 -13.80
N ARG A 39 14.46 -1.29 -12.51
CA ARG A 39 13.69 -0.45 -11.58
C ARG A 39 14.35 0.91 -11.39
N ALA A 40 15.68 0.97 -11.32
CA ALA A 40 16.41 2.24 -11.22
C ALA A 40 16.24 3.10 -12.48
N GLU A 41 16.37 2.51 -13.67
CA GLU A 41 16.15 3.20 -14.94
C GLU A 41 14.71 3.68 -15.11
N LEU A 42 13.72 2.85 -14.77
CA LEU A 42 12.31 3.22 -14.82
C LEU A 42 12.03 4.41 -13.89
N ARG A 43 12.55 4.38 -12.66
CA ARG A 43 12.41 5.51 -11.72
C ARG A 43 13.05 6.79 -12.24
N ALA A 44 14.21 6.71 -12.91
CA ALA A 44 14.83 7.87 -13.52
C ALA A 44 13.98 8.47 -14.66
N LYS A 45 13.35 7.63 -15.50
CA LYS A 45 12.40 8.08 -16.53
C LYS A 45 11.17 8.76 -15.93
N ILE A 46 10.69 8.25 -14.79
CA ILE A 46 9.56 8.80 -14.04
C ILE A 46 9.90 10.16 -13.43
N GLU A 47 11.05 10.27 -12.79
CA GLU A 47 11.55 11.54 -12.24
C GLU A 47 11.72 12.60 -13.35
N ALA A 48 12.16 12.18 -14.53
CA ALA A 48 12.27 13.04 -15.72
C ALA A 48 10.92 13.37 -16.39
N ARG A 49 9.80 12.78 -15.93
CA ARG A 49 8.47 12.87 -16.56
C ARG A 49 8.51 12.49 -18.06
N ASP A 50 9.32 11.50 -18.42
CA ASP A 50 9.44 11.02 -19.81
C ASP A 50 8.34 10.00 -20.12
N THR A 51 7.19 10.50 -20.56
CA THR A 51 6.01 9.69 -20.88
C THR A 51 6.33 8.56 -21.87
N GLU A 52 7.07 8.84 -22.94
CA GLU A 52 7.35 7.85 -23.97
C GLU A 52 8.27 6.74 -23.45
N ALA A 53 9.30 7.10 -22.68
CA ALA A 53 10.20 6.12 -22.11
C ALA A 53 9.55 5.26 -21.02
N VAL A 54 8.61 5.81 -20.25
CA VAL A 54 7.82 5.06 -19.26
C VAL A 54 6.84 4.11 -19.94
N VAL A 55 6.11 4.58 -20.95
CA VAL A 55 5.18 3.73 -21.71
C VAL A 55 5.93 2.62 -22.47
N ALA A 56 7.11 2.90 -23.01
CA ALA A 56 7.94 1.89 -23.68
C ALA A 56 8.48 0.81 -22.73
N ALA A 57 8.52 1.07 -21.42
CA ALA A 57 8.91 0.06 -20.42
C ALA A 57 7.72 -0.82 -19.98
N ALA A 58 6.51 -0.54 -20.45
CA ALA A 58 5.31 -1.27 -20.08
C ALA A 58 5.09 -2.53 -20.93
N CYS A 59 4.28 -3.44 -20.39
CA CYS A 59 3.79 -4.59 -21.13
C CYS A 59 2.74 -4.15 -22.17
N PRO A 60 2.59 -4.86 -23.31
CA PRO A 60 1.60 -4.53 -24.33
C PRO A 60 0.16 -4.51 -23.81
N ASP A 61 -0.11 -5.26 -22.75
CA ASP A 61 -1.38 -5.45 -22.06
C ASP A 61 -1.33 -4.95 -20.60
N ILE A 62 -0.52 -3.93 -20.31
CA ILE A 62 -0.41 -3.35 -18.96
C ILE A 62 -1.79 -3.10 -18.33
N TYR A 63 -1.99 -3.67 -17.16
CA TYR A 63 -3.23 -3.57 -16.40
C TYR A 63 -3.25 -2.29 -15.55
N LEU A 64 -4.23 -1.42 -15.79
CA LEU A 64 -4.31 -0.08 -15.19
C LEU A 64 -5.57 0.15 -14.36
N SER A 65 -6.65 -0.60 -14.62
CA SER A 65 -7.89 -0.51 -13.84
C SER A 65 -8.75 -1.77 -13.97
N HIS A 66 -9.62 -2.02 -12.99
CA HIS A 66 -10.59 -3.12 -12.99
C HIS A 66 -11.70 -2.98 -14.06
N GLY A 67 -11.84 -1.81 -14.68
CA GLY A 67 -12.92 -1.50 -15.61
C GLY A 67 -12.48 -1.21 -17.05
N SER A 68 -11.19 -1.25 -17.35
CA SER A 68 -10.63 -0.88 -18.66
C SER A 68 -9.85 -2.03 -19.30
N ASN A 69 -9.53 -1.86 -20.59
CA ASN A 69 -8.73 -2.83 -21.33
C ASN A 69 -7.22 -2.65 -21.08
N GLY A 70 -6.81 -1.53 -20.46
CA GLY A 70 -5.41 -1.23 -20.20
C GLY A 70 -4.61 -0.89 -21.47
N GLY A 71 -3.31 -1.14 -21.39
CA GLY A 71 -2.38 -1.01 -22.50
C GLY A 71 -1.65 0.35 -22.61
N PRO A 72 -0.68 0.45 -23.53
CA PRO A 72 0.21 1.61 -23.66
C PRO A 72 -0.50 2.94 -23.91
N ASP A 73 -1.58 2.95 -24.69
CA ASP A 73 -2.32 4.18 -25.00
C ASP A 73 -3.07 4.71 -23.78
N GLU A 74 -3.72 3.82 -23.02
CA GLU A 74 -4.36 4.19 -21.76
C GLU A 74 -3.33 4.65 -20.72
N PHE A 75 -2.17 3.98 -20.66
CA PHE A 75 -1.10 4.39 -19.75
C PHE A 75 -0.61 5.81 -20.09
N ARG A 76 -0.44 6.10 -21.39
CA ARG A 76 -0.10 7.45 -21.87
C ARG A 76 -1.16 8.47 -21.50
N THR A 77 -2.44 8.15 -21.67
CA THR A 77 -3.55 9.03 -21.27
C THR A 77 -3.50 9.33 -19.78
N ASN A 78 -3.28 8.33 -18.92
CA ASN A 78 -3.20 8.56 -17.48
C ASN A 78 -1.96 9.40 -17.08
N LEU A 79 -0.83 9.21 -17.77
CA LEU A 79 0.39 9.99 -17.52
C LEU A 79 0.32 11.42 -18.04
N THR A 80 -0.54 11.72 -19.02
CA THR A 80 -0.63 13.05 -19.66
C THR A 80 -1.89 13.81 -19.27
N VAL A 81 -2.93 13.12 -18.82
CA VAL A 81 -4.26 13.65 -18.47
C VAL A 81 -4.68 14.76 -19.44
N PRO A 82 -4.93 14.43 -20.73
CA PRO A 82 -5.30 15.44 -21.72
C PRO A 82 -6.64 16.08 -21.35
N PRO A 83 -6.73 17.41 -21.15
CA PRO A 83 -7.95 18.07 -20.67
C PRO A 83 -9.17 17.83 -21.56
N GLU A 84 -8.97 17.60 -22.86
CA GLU A 84 -10.03 17.30 -23.82
C GLU A 84 -10.73 15.96 -23.58
N LEU A 85 -10.10 15.04 -22.85
CA LEU A 85 -10.66 13.75 -22.46
C LEU A 85 -11.39 13.81 -21.11
N LEU A 86 -11.23 14.90 -20.36
CA LEU A 86 -11.94 15.13 -19.10
C LEU A 86 -13.33 15.73 -19.34
N SER A 87 -14.27 15.46 -18.41
CA SER A 87 -15.53 16.19 -18.37
C SER A 87 -15.27 17.67 -18.10
N GLU A 88 -16.20 18.53 -18.55
CA GLU A 88 -16.03 19.99 -18.50
C GLU A 88 -15.71 20.51 -17.10
N GLU A 89 -16.25 19.88 -16.06
CA GLU A 89 -16.03 20.24 -14.65
C GLU A 89 -14.61 19.96 -14.15
N PHE A 90 -13.89 18.98 -14.72
CA PHE A 90 -12.55 18.57 -14.26
C PHE A 90 -11.41 19.07 -15.15
N ARG A 91 -11.69 19.83 -16.21
CA ARG A 91 -10.64 20.28 -17.16
C ARG A 91 -9.58 21.15 -16.48
N ASP A 92 -9.99 21.97 -15.52
CA ASP A 92 -9.10 22.85 -14.78
C ASP A 92 -8.25 22.08 -13.75
N GLU A 93 -8.59 20.82 -13.45
CA GLU A 93 -7.86 19.93 -12.53
C GLU A 93 -6.86 19.02 -13.26
N ALA A 94 -6.76 19.09 -14.59
CA ALA A 94 -5.94 18.18 -15.38
C ALA A 94 -4.47 18.14 -14.95
N ASP A 95 -3.89 19.29 -14.59
CA ASP A 95 -2.50 19.37 -14.14
C ASP A 95 -2.31 18.71 -12.76
N GLU A 96 -3.25 18.90 -11.84
CA GLU A 96 -3.22 18.28 -10.51
C GLU A 96 -3.39 16.76 -10.60
N LEU A 97 -4.35 16.29 -11.40
CA LEU A 97 -4.55 14.86 -11.67
C LEU A 97 -3.31 14.22 -12.30
N ARG A 98 -2.67 14.93 -13.24
CA ARG A 98 -1.41 14.48 -13.85
C ARG A 98 -0.33 14.35 -12.79
N ASP A 99 -0.14 15.38 -11.97
CA ASP A 99 0.90 15.38 -10.94
C ASP A 99 0.67 14.31 -9.88
N SER A 100 -0.58 14.09 -9.49
CA SER A 100 -0.98 13.01 -8.59
C SER A 100 -0.61 11.64 -9.16
N TYR A 101 -0.98 11.36 -10.42
CA TYR A 101 -0.70 10.06 -11.05
C TYR A 101 0.80 9.76 -11.15
N TRP A 102 1.61 10.76 -11.50
CA TRP A 102 3.07 10.62 -11.51
C TRP A 102 3.66 10.42 -10.12
N ALA A 103 3.14 11.14 -9.12
CA ALA A 103 3.56 10.98 -7.73
C ALA A 103 3.23 9.58 -7.20
N ASP A 104 2.04 9.05 -7.51
CA ASP A 104 1.63 7.70 -7.15
C ASP A 104 2.51 6.63 -7.80
N LEU A 105 2.84 6.79 -9.08
CA LEU A 105 3.74 5.88 -9.79
C LEU A 105 5.15 5.90 -9.17
N GLN A 106 5.69 7.11 -8.92
CA GLN A 106 6.98 7.28 -8.27
C GLN A 106 7.01 6.68 -6.86
N ASN A 107 5.99 6.97 -6.05
CA ASN A 107 5.86 6.47 -4.69
C ASN A 107 5.80 4.94 -4.68
N THR A 108 4.94 4.35 -5.52
CA THR A 108 4.76 2.89 -5.62
C THR A 108 6.05 2.19 -5.98
N LEU A 109 6.77 2.64 -7.01
CA LEU A 109 8.00 2.00 -7.48
C LEU A 109 9.23 2.27 -6.58
N SER A 110 9.13 3.21 -5.63
CA SER A 110 10.17 3.46 -4.65
C SER A 110 10.10 2.55 -3.42
N GLN A 111 8.97 1.87 -3.22
CA GLN A 111 8.74 1.04 -2.05
C GLN A 111 9.41 -0.34 -2.17
N PRO A 112 9.71 -1.00 -1.03
CA PRO A 112 10.12 -2.40 -1.02
C PRO A 112 9.11 -3.28 -1.77
N GLY A 113 9.58 -4.32 -2.44
CA GLY A 113 8.72 -5.29 -3.12
C GLY A 113 9.07 -6.74 -2.83
N TYR A 114 8.26 -7.66 -3.33
CA TYR A 114 8.38 -9.11 -3.12
C TYR A 114 8.16 -9.86 -4.42
N PHE A 115 8.74 -11.07 -4.54
CA PHE A 115 8.37 -11.98 -5.62
C PHE A 115 7.16 -12.82 -5.25
N ASP A 116 6.22 -12.98 -6.18
CA ASP A 116 5.15 -13.96 -6.07
C ASP A 116 5.60 -15.35 -6.56
N ASP A 117 4.68 -16.32 -6.54
CA ASP A 117 4.95 -17.70 -6.97
C ASP A 117 5.17 -17.84 -8.49
N GLN A 118 4.79 -16.83 -9.27
CA GLN A 118 4.97 -16.76 -10.73
C GLN A 118 6.28 -16.07 -11.12
N GLY A 119 7.00 -15.49 -10.16
CA GLY A 119 8.24 -14.75 -10.37
C GLY A 119 8.00 -13.28 -10.78
N GLU A 120 6.78 -12.79 -10.64
CA GLU A 120 6.46 -11.37 -10.77
C GLU A 120 6.92 -10.62 -9.53
N PHE A 121 7.47 -9.43 -9.72
CA PHE A 121 7.92 -8.59 -8.62
C PHE A 121 6.88 -7.51 -8.29
N TRP A 122 6.23 -7.64 -7.15
CA TRP A 122 5.14 -6.81 -6.70
C TRP A 122 5.59 -5.74 -5.71
N MET A 123 5.07 -4.53 -5.87
CA MET A 123 5.27 -3.41 -4.96
C MET A 123 3.92 -2.72 -4.66
N PRO A 124 3.73 -2.19 -3.44
CA PRO A 124 4.61 -2.34 -2.27
C PRO A 124 4.53 -3.70 -1.57
N ALA A 125 5.53 -4.03 -0.74
CA ALA A 125 5.65 -5.32 -0.04
C ALA A 125 4.46 -5.66 0.89
N HIS A 126 3.74 -4.66 1.39
CA HIS A 126 2.57 -4.88 2.25
C HIS A 126 1.39 -5.54 1.49
N TRP A 127 1.39 -5.52 0.15
CA TRP A 127 0.39 -6.26 -0.65
C TRP A 127 0.47 -7.77 -0.49
N ARG A 128 1.59 -8.31 0.05
CA ARG A 128 1.69 -9.73 0.43
C ARG A 128 0.83 -10.08 1.64
N ILE A 129 0.38 -9.08 2.41
CA ILE A 129 -0.38 -9.31 3.64
C ILE A 129 -1.80 -9.75 3.29
N ALA A 130 -2.13 -11.00 3.60
CA ALA A 130 -3.49 -11.48 3.54
C ALA A 130 -4.30 -10.91 4.72
N LEU A 131 -5.22 -9.99 4.42
CA LEU A 131 -6.12 -9.44 5.43
C LEU A 131 -7.13 -10.51 5.89
N PRO A 132 -7.45 -10.58 7.20
CA PRO A 132 -8.55 -11.43 7.67
C PRO A 132 -9.87 -11.00 7.02
N ALA A 133 -10.73 -11.97 6.67
CA ALA A 133 -12.02 -11.70 6.03
C ALA A 133 -12.97 -10.77 6.82
N SER A 134 -12.73 -10.61 8.13
CA SER A 134 -13.49 -9.70 8.99
C SER A 134 -13.07 -8.23 8.87
N LEU A 135 -11.96 -7.94 8.18
CA LEU A 135 -11.42 -6.61 8.01
C LEU A 135 -11.85 -6.05 6.65
N ASP A 136 -12.46 -4.87 6.67
CA ASP A 136 -12.77 -4.14 5.44
C ASP A 136 -11.48 -3.50 4.89
N PRO A 137 -11.01 -3.90 3.69
CA PRO A 137 -9.77 -3.39 3.12
C PRO A 137 -9.81 -1.88 2.86
N PHE A 138 -10.98 -1.28 2.65
CA PHE A 138 -11.14 0.17 2.46
C PHE A 138 -10.93 0.99 3.73
N THR A 139 -10.95 0.34 4.89
CA THR A 139 -10.64 0.97 6.19
C THR A 139 -9.31 0.48 6.77
N ALA A 140 -8.63 -0.43 6.08
CA ALA A 140 -7.37 -1.01 6.52
C ALA A 140 -6.20 -0.19 5.98
N TYR A 141 -5.25 0.13 6.86
CA TYR A 141 -4.03 0.85 6.53
C TYR A 141 -2.82 0.12 7.10
N PHE A 142 -1.70 0.19 6.39
CA PHE A 142 -0.41 -0.30 6.84
C PHE A 142 0.42 0.86 7.42
N VAL A 143 1.05 0.62 8.57
CA VAL A 143 2.00 1.57 9.16
C VAL A 143 3.38 1.38 8.52
N ALA A 144 3.73 2.24 7.55
CA ALA A 144 4.89 2.06 6.68
C ALA A 144 6.26 2.42 7.32
N ALA A 145 6.34 2.49 8.65
CA ALA A 145 7.56 2.85 9.39
C ALA A 145 7.67 2.12 10.73
N GLU A 146 8.83 2.27 11.38
CA GLU A 146 9.12 1.75 12.71
C GLU A 146 8.86 2.80 13.80
N GLN A 147 8.43 2.34 14.97
CA GLN A 147 8.27 3.13 16.20
C GLN A 147 7.43 4.41 16.00
N VAL A 148 6.41 4.31 15.15
CA VAL A 148 5.48 5.41 14.89
C VAL A 148 4.65 5.67 16.14
N SER A 149 4.65 6.92 16.59
CA SER A 149 3.92 7.30 17.81
C SER A 149 2.42 7.24 17.61
N LEU A 150 1.76 6.40 18.42
CA LEU A 150 0.32 6.50 18.66
C LEU A 150 0.08 7.49 19.79
N ARG A 151 -0.77 8.49 19.57
CA ARG A 151 -0.96 9.60 20.50
C ARG A 151 -2.37 9.63 21.07
N GLN A 152 -2.50 10.21 22.27
CA GLN A 152 -3.80 10.33 22.94
C GLN A 152 -4.75 11.34 22.26
N THR A 153 -4.22 12.38 21.63
CA THR A 153 -4.97 13.42 20.88
C THR A 153 -4.24 13.77 19.58
N PRO A 154 -4.90 14.40 18.58
CA PRO A 154 -4.30 14.71 17.27
C PRO A 154 -3.32 15.90 17.35
N SER A 155 -2.23 15.73 18.09
CA SER A 155 -1.23 16.77 18.28
C SER A 155 0.16 16.18 18.49
N ARG A 156 1.17 16.84 17.92
CA ARG A 156 2.58 16.45 18.08
C ARG A 156 3.06 16.50 19.54
N SER A 157 2.44 17.34 20.38
CA SER A 157 2.76 17.46 21.81
C SER A 157 1.93 16.54 22.70
N ALA A 158 0.96 15.82 22.14
CA ALA A 158 0.13 14.90 22.91
C ALA A 158 0.96 13.73 23.47
N ALA A 159 0.52 13.20 24.61
CA ALA A 159 1.13 12.02 25.22
C ALA A 159 1.16 10.86 24.22
N ILE A 160 2.31 10.20 24.12
CA ILE A 160 2.48 8.97 23.37
C ILE A 160 1.92 7.84 24.23
N ILE A 161 0.98 7.08 23.67
CA ILE A 161 0.35 5.95 24.36
C ILE A 161 0.90 4.61 23.86
N ASP A 162 1.49 4.57 22.66
CA ASP A 162 2.14 3.39 22.12
C ASP A 162 3.12 3.73 20.97
N LEU A 163 3.94 2.76 20.56
CA LEU A 163 4.84 2.82 19.41
C LEU A 163 4.54 1.65 18.47
N ILE A 164 4.21 1.95 17.22
CA ILE A 164 3.73 0.99 16.23
C ILE A 164 4.80 0.80 15.14
N SER A 165 5.09 -0.45 14.79
CA SER A 165 6.05 -0.78 13.73
C SER A 165 5.44 -1.77 12.73
N HIS A 166 5.22 -1.35 11.50
CA HIS A 166 4.83 -2.24 10.40
C HIS A 166 3.58 -3.09 10.68
N GLU A 167 2.54 -2.48 11.25
CA GLU A 167 1.29 -3.17 11.58
C GLU A 167 0.16 -2.75 10.64
N VAL A 168 -0.83 -3.62 10.48
CA VAL A 168 -2.12 -3.25 9.90
C VAL A 168 -2.99 -2.61 10.99
N VAL A 169 -3.49 -1.42 10.71
CA VAL A 169 -4.38 -0.64 11.57
C VAL A 169 -5.67 -0.31 10.85
N ILE A 170 -6.66 0.17 11.60
CA ILE A 170 -8.00 0.44 11.09
C ILE A 170 -8.28 1.92 11.23
N VAL A 171 -8.65 2.56 10.13
CA VAL A 171 -9.01 3.98 10.04
C VAL A 171 -10.43 4.05 9.49
N PRO A 172 -11.46 4.05 10.36
CA PRO A 172 -12.86 3.96 9.90
C PRO A 172 -13.35 5.20 9.14
N ASP A 173 -12.70 6.34 9.36
CA ASP A 173 -13.08 7.64 8.82
C ASP A 173 -11.79 8.41 8.52
N TYR A 174 -11.17 8.10 7.39
CA TYR A 174 -9.95 8.78 6.95
C TYR A 174 -10.29 10.17 6.43
N GLN A 175 -9.60 11.19 6.94
CA GLN A 175 -9.86 12.59 6.61
C GLN A 175 -8.64 13.16 5.87
N THR A 176 -8.74 13.37 4.56
CA THR A 176 -7.60 13.76 3.70
C THR A 176 -6.88 15.03 4.17
N GLU A 177 -7.63 16.01 4.70
CA GLU A 177 -7.08 17.29 5.17
C GLU A 177 -6.49 17.23 6.59
N GLU A 178 -6.67 16.12 7.31
CA GLU A 178 -6.25 15.99 8.70
C GLU A 178 -4.83 15.42 8.81
N THR A 179 -3.97 16.17 9.50
CA THR A 179 -2.59 15.77 9.77
C THR A 179 -2.49 14.52 10.67
N TYR A 180 -3.48 14.28 11.53
CA TYR A 180 -3.54 13.12 12.41
C TYR A 180 -4.85 12.37 12.23
N GLN A 181 -4.73 11.10 11.85
CA GLN A 181 -5.88 10.21 11.71
C GLN A 181 -6.18 9.52 13.02
N LYS A 182 -7.47 9.37 13.33
CA LYS A 182 -7.91 8.52 14.43
C LYS A 182 -7.85 7.06 13.97
N ILE A 183 -7.04 6.25 14.63
CA ILE A 183 -6.83 4.85 14.25
C ILE A 183 -7.23 3.92 15.39
N ARG A 184 -7.53 2.67 15.03
CA ARG A 184 -7.73 1.56 15.96
C ARG A 184 -6.77 0.42 15.62
N LEU A 185 -6.05 -0.05 16.62
CA LEU A 185 -5.20 -1.23 16.54
C LEU A 185 -6.04 -2.51 16.55
N THR A 186 -5.44 -3.62 16.14
CA THR A 186 -6.11 -4.93 16.10
C THR A 186 -6.48 -5.46 17.49
N ASP A 187 -5.80 -5.01 18.54
CA ASP A 187 -6.14 -5.30 19.94
C ASP A 187 -7.25 -4.41 20.53
N GLY A 188 -7.75 -3.44 19.74
CA GLY A 188 -8.80 -2.52 20.14
C GLY A 188 -8.31 -1.18 20.71
N THR A 189 -7.00 -0.99 20.90
CA THR A 189 -6.43 0.29 21.34
C THR A 189 -6.73 1.38 20.30
N VAL A 190 -7.15 2.56 20.77
CA VAL A 190 -7.49 3.71 19.92
C VAL A 190 -6.57 4.88 20.23
N GLY A 191 -6.12 5.57 19.18
CA GLY A 191 -5.33 6.79 19.31
C GLY A 191 -5.26 7.55 17.99
N TYR A 192 -4.30 8.46 17.92
CA TYR A 192 -4.07 9.33 16.77
C TYR A 192 -2.67 9.10 16.21
N MET A 193 -2.59 8.91 14.89
CA MET A 193 -1.33 8.69 14.17
C MET A 193 -1.20 9.73 13.07
N TYR A 194 0.03 10.19 12.83
CA TYR A 194 0.32 11.14 11.76
C TYR A 194 0.05 10.48 10.39
N SER A 195 -0.67 11.16 9.50
CA SER A 195 -1.20 10.62 8.24
C SER A 195 -0.14 10.00 7.34
N ASP A 196 1.05 10.62 7.27
CA ASP A 196 2.11 10.23 6.32
C ASP A 196 2.70 8.83 6.60
N PHE A 197 2.41 8.25 7.77
CA PHE A 197 2.81 6.87 8.08
C PHE A 197 1.77 5.82 7.69
N LEU A 198 0.59 6.24 7.24
CA LEU A 198 -0.52 5.36 6.91
C LEU A 198 -0.60 5.16 5.40
N THR A 199 -0.42 3.92 4.96
CA THR A 199 -0.59 3.52 3.56
C THR A 199 -1.86 2.71 3.41
N SER A 200 -2.75 3.10 2.51
CA SER A 200 -4.00 2.38 2.27
C SER A 200 -3.74 0.95 1.77
N MET A 201 -4.46 -0.04 2.31
CA MET A 201 -4.41 -1.43 1.84
C MET A 201 -5.12 -1.64 0.49
N VAL A 202 -5.75 -0.60 -0.05
CA VAL A 202 -6.33 -0.56 -1.41
C VAL A 202 -5.70 0.54 -2.27
N GLY A 203 -4.52 1.01 -1.87
CA GLY A 203 -3.76 2.02 -2.62
C GLY A 203 -3.17 1.47 -3.93
N TYR A 204 -2.30 2.26 -4.55
CA TYR A 204 -1.61 1.80 -5.75
C TYR A 204 -0.69 0.60 -5.48
N ARG A 205 -0.67 -0.31 -6.47
CA ARG A 205 0.23 -1.45 -6.57
C ARG A 205 0.76 -1.58 -7.99
N ALA A 206 1.98 -2.08 -8.11
CA ALA A 206 2.61 -2.36 -9.39
C ALA A 206 3.24 -3.75 -9.42
N ALA A 207 3.23 -4.37 -10.59
CA ALA A 207 3.94 -5.62 -10.86
C ALA A 207 4.94 -5.40 -11.99
N LEU A 208 6.19 -5.80 -11.73
CA LEU A 208 7.22 -5.91 -12.74
C LEU A 208 7.34 -7.38 -13.14
N VAL A 209 7.34 -7.64 -14.44
CA VAL A 209 7.32 -9.00 -14.99
C VAL A 209 8.46 -9.14 -15.99
N LYS A 210 9.07 -10.32 -16.00
CA LYS A 210 10.15 -10.65 -16.93
C LYS A 210 9.56 -11.31 -18.17
N SER A 211 9.80 -10.72 -19.33
CA SER A 211 9.36 -11.25 -20.62
C SER A 211 10.07 -12.57 -20.97
N ASP A 212 9.56 -13.28 -21.97
CA ASP A 212 10.22 -14.48 -22.53
C ASP A 212 11.63 -14.18 -23.06
N ALA A 213 11.89 -12.94 -23.46
CA ALA A 213 13.22 -12.48 -23.89
C ALA A 213 14.16 -12.18 -22.71
N GLY A 214 13.67 -12.24 -21.47
CA GLY A 214 14.42 -11.97 -20.25
C GLY A 214 14.45 -10.50 -19.83
N GLU A 215 13.65 -9.64 -20.46
CA GLU A 215 13.59 -8.20 -20.19
C GLU A 215 12.49 -7.90 -19.16
N TRP A 216 12.81 -7.07 -18.16
CA TRP A 216 11.82 -6.62 -17.19
C TRP A 216 10.92 -5.53 -17.78
N GLN A 217 9.64 -5.57 -17.44
CA GLN A 217 8.62 -4.62 -17.88
C GLN A 217 7.63 -4.34 -16.74
N ILE A 218 6.97 -3.18 -16.75
CA ILE A 218 5.84 -2.90 -15.85
C ILE A 218 4.55 -3.43 -16.50
N CYS A 219 3.94 -4.44 -15.90
CA CYS A 219 2.70 -5.06 -16.41
C CYS A 219 1.46 -4.69 -15.61
N THR A 220 1.60 -4.10 -14.42
CA THR A 220 0.47 -3.66 -13.62
C THR A 220 0.81 -2.35 -12.94
N PHE A 221 -0.13 -1.41 -12.94
CA PHE A 221 -0.14 -0.24 -12.08
C PHE A 221 -1.60 0.17 -11.82
N VAL A 222 -2.15 -0.26 -10.69
CA VAL A 222 -3.59 -0.17 -10.39
C VAL A 222 -3.82 0.20 -8.93
N THR A 223 -4.99 0.77 -8.62
CA THR A 223 -5.48 1.05 -7.26
C THR A 223 -6.89 0.48 -7.08
N GLY A 224 -7.34 0.31 -5.84
CA GLY A 224 -8.62 -0.32 -5.50
C GLY A 224 -8.51 -1.80 -5.12
N ASP A 225 -9.63 -2.50 -5.05
CA ASP A 225 -9.72 -3.94 -4.75
C ASP A 225 -9.52 -4.80 -6.00
#